data_AF-A0A6A5VRM3-F1
#
_entry.id   AF-A0A6A5VRM3-F1
#
_cell.length_a   1.000
_cell.length_b   1.000
_cell.length_c   1.000
_cell.angle_alpha   90.00
_cell.angle_beta   90.00
_cell.angle_gamma   90.00
#
_symmetry.space_group_name_H-M   'P 1'
#
loop_
_entity.id
_entity.type
_entity.pdbx_description
1 polymer ?
#
loop_
_entity_poly.entity_id
_entity_poly.type
_entity_poly.pdbx_seq_one_letter_code
_entity_poly.pdbx_strand_id
1 'polypeptide(L)' 'ATPTPTPTTLLGFCEQEAGGYKNYCPQCLYRCEGQTTYVDQCFESTFMTINYYDSQCWQHGGSGCADRAVAIVC' A
#
# COMPACT_ATOMS: atom_id res chain seq x y z
N ALA A 1 -10.12 11.98 -22.52
CA ALA A 1 -9.64 11.30 -21.31
C ALA A 1 -10.12 9.86 -21.38
N THR A 2 -9.21 8.89 -21.36
CA THR A 2 -9.58 7.47 -21.26
C THR A 2 -9.99 7.20 -19.81
N PRO A 3 -11.16 6.61 -19.54
CA PRO A 3 -11.50 6.24 -18.18
C PRO A 3 -10.52 5.16 -17.71
N THR A 4 -9.82 5.42 -16.61
CA THR A 4 -9.05 4.37 -15.92
C THR A 4 -10.06 3.31 -15.47
N PRO A 5 -9.86 2.03 -15.81
CA PRO A 5 -10.77 0.98 -15.34
C PRO A 5 -10.79 0.99 -13.82
N THR A 6 -12.00 1.03 -13.24
CA THR A 6 -12.18 0.87 -11.79
C THR A 6 -11.78 -0.56 -11.42
N PRO A 7 -10.82 -0.74 -10.51
CA PRO A 7 -10.45 -2.08 -10.08
C PRO A 7 -11.64 -2.80 -9.45
N THR A 8 -11.75 -4.08 -9.74
CA THR A 8 -12.81 -4.96 -9.23
C THR A 8 -12.26 -6.07 -8.33
N THR A 9 -10.94 -6.12 -8.19
CA THR A 9 -10.22 -7.10 -7.38
C THR A 9 -9.48 -6.38 -6.25
N LEU A 10 -9.31 -7.06 -5.12
CA LEU A 10 -8.56 -6.54 -3.98
C LEU A 10 -7.14 -6.13 -4.36
N LEU A 11 -6.49 -6.93 -5.23
CA LEU A 11 -5.20 -6.61 -5.81
C LEU A 11 -5.23 -5.34 -6.66
N GLY A 12 -6.26 -5.17 -7.50
CA GLY A 12 -6.38 -3.95 -8.32
C GLY A 12 -6.58 -2.70 -7.48
N PHE A 13 -7.38 -2.76 -6.41
CA PHE A 13 -7.53 -1.64 -5.47
C PHE A 13 -6.21 -1.33 -4.78
N CYS A 14 -5.50 -2.38 -4.34
CA CYS A 14 -4.17 -2.20 -3.78
C CYS A 14 -3.22 -1.52 -4.77
N GLU A 15 -3.10 -2.02 -6.01
CA GLU A 15 -2.18 -1.47 -7.01
C GLU A 15 -2.54 -0.05 -7.46
N GLN A 16 -3.80 0.34 -7.31
CA GLN A 16 -4.26 1.71 -7.54
C GLN A 16 -3.71 2.65 -6.47
N GLU A 17 -3.86 2.28 -5.19
CA GLU A 17 -3.52 3.12 -4.04
C GLU A 17 -2.04 3.01 -3.62
N ALA A 18 -1.36 1.91 -3.93
CA ALA A 18 0.00 1.64 -3.49
C ALA A 18 1.06 2.59 -4.06
N GLY A 19 0.78 3.30 -5.15
CA GLY A 19 1.72 4.24 -5.75
C GLY A 19 3.07 3.58 -6.12
N GLY A 20 4.14 3.94 -5.40
CA GLY A 20 5.47 3.33 -5.56
C GLY A 20 5.62 1.94 -4.94
N TYR A 21 4.65 1.49 -4.14
CA TYR A 21 4.68 0.25 -3.39
C TYR A 21 3.89 -0.90 -4.03
N LYS A 22 3.47 -0.77 -5.30
CA LYS A 22 2.61 -1.77 -5.99
C LYS A 22 3.14 -3.20 -5.92
N ASN A 23 4.46 -3.37 -5.98
CA ASN A 23 5.11 -4.68 -5.91
C ASN A 23 4.88 -5.40 -4.55
N TYR A 24 4.53 -4.65 -3.50
CA TYR A 24 4.27 -5.16 -2.16
C TYR A 24 2.78 -5.47 -1.93
N CYS A 25 1.91 -5.19 -2.90
CA CYS A 25 0.48 -5.45 -2.77
C CYS A 25 0.13 -6.88 -2.34
N PRO A 26 0.75 -7.94 -2.89
CA PRO A 26 0.49 -9.31 -2.47
C PRO A 26 0.71 -9.56 -0.97
N GLN A 27 1.62 -8.83 -0.33
CA GLN A 27 1.88 -8.92 1.11
C GLN A 27 0.83 -8.17 1.92
N CYS A 28 0.29 -7.08 1.38
CA CYS A 28 -0.66 -6.21 2.08
C CYS A 28 -2.14 -6.61 1.90
N LEU A 29 -2.47 -7.57 1.03
CA LEU A 29 -3.88 -7.89 0.70
C LEU A 29 -4.75 -8.22 1.91
N TYR A 30 -4.24 -9.03 2.85
CA TYR A 30 -5.01 -9.47 4.02
C TYR A 30 -5.45 -8.31 4.93
N ARG A 31 -4.80 -7.14 4.85
CA ARG A 31 -5.15 -5.94 5.64
C ARG A 31 -6.57 -5.45 5.33
N CYS A 32 -7.01 -5.65 4.09
CA CYS A 32 -8.26 -5.10 3.58
C CYS A 32 -9.20 -6.18 3.03
N GLU A 33 -8.88 -7.48 3.19
CA GLU A 33 -9.70 -8.57 2.65
C GLU A 33 -11.13 -8.62 3.25
N GLY A 34 -11.31 -8.12 4.48
CA GLY A 34 -12.61 -8.00 5.13
C GLY A 34 -13.35 -6.69 4.82
N GLN A 35 -12.75 -5.77 4.07
CA GLN A 35 -13.39 -4.52 3.68
C GLN A 35 -14.15 -4.72 2.37
N THR A 36 -15.41 -4.30 2.35
CA THR A 36 -16.27 -4.40 1.16
C THR A 36 -16.72 -3.05 0.62
N THR A 37 -16.61 -2.00 1.44
CA THR A 37 -17.20 -0.68 1.15
C THR A 37 -16.14 0.41 0.96
N TYR A 38 -15.04 0.34 1.72
CA TYR A 38 -13.98 1.35 1.74
C TYR A 38 -12.61 0.72 1.52
N VAL A 39 -12.51 -0.14 0.51
CA VAL A 39 -11.30 -0.92 0.19
C VAL A 39 -10.15 0.00 -0.23
N ASP A 40 -10.47 1.00 -1.05
CA ASP A 40 -9.54 2.06 -1.48
C ASP A 40 -8.98 2.80 -0.26
N GLN A 41 -9.82 3.33 0.63
CA GLN A 41 -9.38 4.03 1.84
C GLN A 41 -8.57 3.12 2.79
N CYS A 42 -8.90 1.83 2.84
CA CYS A 42 -8.14 0.86 3.62
C CYS A 42 -6.71 0.71 3.09
N PHE A 43 -6.54 0.58 1.77
CA PHE A 43 -5.21 0.51 1.16
C PHE A 43 -4.49 1.85 1.22
N GLU A 44 -5.17 2.96 0.94
CA GLU A 44 -4.63 4.32 1.07
C GLU A 44 -4.02 4.53 2.47
N SER A 45 -4.78 4.22 3.54
CA SER A 45 -4.30 4.31 4.92
C SER A 45 -3.11 3.39 5.21
N THR A 46 -3.15 2.17 4.68
CA THR A 46 -2.06 1.19 4.80
C THR A 46 -0.77 1.73 4.15
N PHE A 47 -0.85 2.28 2.93
CA PHE A 47 0.30 2.81 2.22
C PHE A 47 0.78 4.16 2.76
N MET A 48 -0.09 5.00 3.32
CA MET A 48 0.35 6.17 4.09
C MET A 48 1.18 5.75 5.30
N THR A 49 0.77 4.68 6.00
CA THR A 49 1.52 4.15 7.15
C THR A 49 2.88 3.59 6.72
N ILE A 50 2.95 2.86 5.61
CA ILE A 50 4.21 2.40 5.02
C ILE A 50 5.12 3.59 4.68
N ASN A 51 4.58 4.58 3.98
CA ASN A 51 5.34 5.77 3.59
C ASN A 51 5.89 6.55 4.82
N TYR A 52 5.13 6.58 5.92
CA TYR A 52 5.60 7.14 7.18
C TYR A 52 6.85 6.40 7.70
N TYR A 53 6.80 5.06 7.80
CA TYR A 53 7.95 4.27 8.27
C TYR A 53 9.14 4.32 7.31
N ASP A 54 8.89 4.30 6.01
CA ASP A 54 9.92 4.43 4.97
C ASP A 54 10.64 5.78 5.13
N SER A 55 9.87 6.86 5.21
CA SER A 55 10.39 8.21 5.42
C SER A 55 11.17 8.36 6.73
N GLN A 56 10.68 7.77 7.82
CA GLN A 56 11.40 7.75 9.10
C GLN A 56 12.74 7.03 8.97
N CYS A 57 12.75 5.84 8.36
CA CYS A 57 13.97 5.09 8.13
C CYS A 57 15.00 5.88 7.31
N TRP A 58 14.58 6.55 6.23
CA TRP A 58 15.47 7.42 5.45
C TRP A 58 16.00 8.62 6.24
N GLN A 59 15.16 9.25 7.06
CA GLN A 59 15.56 10.38 7.92
C GLN A 59 16.66 10.00 8.92
N HIS A 60 16.74 8.73 9.31
CA HIS A 60 17.75 8.20 10.22
C HIS A 60 18.95 7.55 9.51
N GLY A 61 19.08 7.72 8.18
CA GLY A 61 20.19 7.16 7.40
C GLY A 61 20.10 5.65 7.20
N GLY A 62 18.90 5.09 7.27
CA GLY A 62 18.64 3.67 7.03
C GLY A 62 18.80 3.27 5.56
N SER A 63 18.71 1.96 5.31
CA SER A 63 18.74 1.35 3.99
C SER A 63 17.67 0.25 3.89
N GLY A 64 17.18 -0.02 2.67
CA GLY A 64 16.07 -0.95 2.46
C GLY A 64 14.79 -0.53 3.18
N CYS A 65 14.54 0.78 3.24
CA CYS A 65 13.49 1.36 4.08
C CYS A 65 12.08 0.99 3.62
N ALA A 66 11.85 0.86 2.31
CA ALA A 66 10.59 0.39 1.76
C ALA A 66 10.26 -1.04 2.21
N ASP A 67 11.17 -2.00 2.01
CA ASP A 67 10.97 -3.39 2.44
C ASP A 67 10.73 -3.51 3.95
N ARG A 68 11.47 -2.72 4.75
CA ARG A 68 11.29 -2.68 6.21
C ARG A 68 9.94 -2.10 6.61
N ALA A 69 9.52 -1.00 5.98
CA ALA A 69 8.25 -0.37 6.23
C ALA A 69 7.07 -1.28 5.88
N VAL A 70 7.15 -1.97 4.73
CA VAL A 70 6.18 -2.97 4.32
C VAL A 70 6.12 -4.13 5.32
N ALA A 71 7.27 -4.67 5.73
CA ALA A 71 7.31 -5.77 6.71
C ALA A 71 6.74 -5.40 8.09
N ILE A 72 6.72 -4.11 8.44
CA ILE A 72 6.09 -3.63 9.69
C ILE A 72 4.56 -3.58 9.56
N VAL A 73 4.05 -3.25 8.37
CA VAL A 73 2.63 -2.95 8.16
C VAL A 73 1.84 -4.15 7.60
N CYS A 74 2.44 -5.00 6.76
CA CYS A 74 1.79 -6.01 5.93
C CYS A 74 2.20 -7.46 6.26
#